data_AF-A0A6F9AYI3-F1
#
_entry.id   AF-A0A6F9AYI3-F1
#
_cell.length_a   1.000
_cell.length_b   1.000
_cell.length_c   1.000
_cell.angle_alpha   90.00
_cell.angle_beta   90.00
_cell.angle_gamma   90.00
#
_symmetry.space_group_name_H-M   'P 1'
#
loop_
_entity.id
_entity.type
_entity.pdbx_description
1 polymer ?
#
loop_
_entity_poly.entity_id
_entity_poly.type
_entity_poly.pdbx_seq_one_letter_code
_entity_poly.pdbx_strand_id
1 'polypeptide(L)'
;MAPKKDAKAAPAKKAEPAKAAAPAPAPEPEVVAAPPPLDLSTVKVEFTPDQQEDMAAKRLEFEAFLPMLQHIVNDPNKGTFDDYVEGLRVFDKEGNGTVMGAELRIVLGTLGEKMTEAEIDALMQGQEDENGSINFEAFVKHIMSI
;
A
#
# COMPACT_ATOMS: atom_id res chain seq x y z
N MET A 1 -48.83 -79.80 8.97
CA MET A 1 -47.87 -80.49 9.86
C MET A 1 -47.87 -79.76 11.19
N ALA A 2 -48.11 -80.50 12.27
CA ALA A 2 -47.96 -80.10 13.66
C ALA A 2 -46.46 -80.18 14.08
N PRO A 3 -46.06 -80.02 15.35
CA PRO A 3 -45.33 -78.85 15.84
C PRO A 3 -43.98 -79.22 16.52
N LYS A 4 -43.40 -78.23 17.21
CA LYS A 4 -42.43 -78.33 18.32
C LYS A 4 -40.96 -78.46 17.96
N LYS A 5 -40.19 -77.44 18.35
CA LYS A 5 -39.00 -77.69 19.15
C LYS A 5 -38.93 -76.71 20.31
N ASP A 6 -38.56 -77.30 21.42
CA ASP A 6 -38.70 -76.90 22.79
C ASP A 6 -37.81 -75.73 23.22
N ALA A 7 -38.27 -75.19 24.34
CA ALA A 7 -37.60 -74.29 25.24
C ALA A 7 -36.23 -74.79 25.74
N LYS A 8 -35.50 -73.85 26.36
CA LYS A 8 -35.01 -73.88 27.76
C LYS A 8 -33.56 -73.37 27.82
N ALA A 9 -33.37 -72.13 28.27
CA ALA A 9 -32.96 -71.73 29.63
C ALA A 9 -31.55 -72.23 30.00
N ALA A 10 -30.63 -71.52 30.67
CA ALA A 10 -30.52 -70.19 31.27
C ALA A 10 -29.00 -70.07 31.64
N PRO A 11 -28.55 -69.31 32.66
CA PRO A 11 -28.26 -67.89 32.59
C PRO A 11 -26.81 -67.52 33.03
N ALA A 12 -26.47 -66.26 32.76
CA ALA A 12 -25.66 -65.32 33.55
C ALA A 12 -24.20 -65.67 33.94
N LYS A 13 -23.26 -64.85 33.42
CA LYS A 13 -22.19 -64.26 34.23
C LYS A 13 -22.11 -62.75 33.99
N LYS A 14 -22.59 -62.04 35.03
CA LYS A 14 -22.13 -60.79 35.64
C LYS A 14 -21.28 -59.82 34.79
N ALA A 15 -21.80 -58.60 34.70
CA ALA A 15 -21.14 -57.42 34.12
C ALA A 15 -19.98 -56.89 34.99
N GLU A 16 -18.93 -56.46 34.31
CA GLU A 16 -17.97 -55.43 34.76
C GLU A 16 -18.07 -54.23 33.79
N PRO A 17 -17.83 -53.00 34.27
CA PRO A 17 -18.35 -51.79 33.65
C PRO A 17 -17.54 -51.40 32.40
N ALA A 18 -18.26 -51.16 31.31
CA ALA A 18 -17.68 -50.52 30.12
C ALA A 18 -17.19 -49.12 30.50
N LYS A 19 -15.87 -48.94 30.40
CA LYS A 19 -15.18 -47.66 30.51
C LYS A 19 -15.88 -46.64 29.60
N ALA A 20 -16.39 -45.57 30.20
CA ALA A 20 -17.00 -44.45 29.48
C ALA A 20 -16.02 -43.95 28.40
N ALA A 21 -16.42 -44.04 27.14
CA ALA A 21 -15.72 -43.43 26.04
C ALA A 21 -15.74 -41.91 26.25
N ALA A 22 -14.57 -41.28 26.19
CA ALA A 22 -14.45 -39.83 26.23
C ALA A 22 -15.31 -39.20 25.12
N PRO A 23 -15.98 -38.07 25.39
CA PRO A 23 -16.78 -37.39 24.37
C PRO A 23 -15.86 -36.94 23.23
N ALA A 24 -16.34 -37.15 21.99
CA ALA A 24 -15.66 -36.67 20.79
C ALA A 24 -15.40 -35.15 20.89
N PRO A 25 -14.24 -34.65 20.44
CA PRO A 25 -13.97 -33.21 20.43
C PRO A 25 -15.01 -32.51 19.54
N ALA A 26 -15.56 -31.40 20.03
CA ALA A 26 -16.43 -30.54 19.25
C ALA A 26 -15.69 -30.04 18.00
N PRO A 27 -16.36 -29.86 16.84
CA PRO A 27 -15.72 -29.30 15.66
C PRO A 27 -15.22 -27.88 15.96
N GLU A 28 -13.92 -27.65 15.73
CA GLU A 28 -13.32 -26.33 15.82
C GLU A 28 -13.98 -25.39 14.78
N PRO A 29 -14.16 -24.09 15.10
CA PRO A 29 -14.73 -23.14 14.15
C PRO A 29 -13.81 -23.01 12.94
N GLU A 30 -14.37 -23.27 11.75
CA GLU A 30 -13.67 -23.14 10.47
C GLU A 30 -13.18 -21.69 10.31
N VAL A 31 -11.86 -21.51 10.33
CA VAL A 31 -11.23 -20.20 10.11
C VAL A 31 -11.50 -19.81 8.67
N VAL A 32 -12.50 -18.95 8.46
CA VAL A 32 -12.75 -18.34 7.15
C VAL A 32 -11.48 -17.55 6.79
N ALA A 33 -10.73 -18.06 5.82
CA ALA A 33 -9.54 -17.40 5.31
C ALA A 33 -9.88 -15.95 4.94
N ALA A 34 -9.11 -14.99 5.46
CA ALA A 34 -9.22 -13.60 5.05
C ALA A 34 -9.10 -13.53 3.51
N PRO A 35 -9.89 -12.68 2.82
CA PRO A 35 -9.75 -12.53 1.38
C PRO A 35 -8.29 -12.15 1.05
N PRO A 36 -7.72 -12.73 -0.02
CA PRO A 36 -6.34 -12.46 -0.39
C PRO A 36 -6.14 -10.95 -0.61
N PRO A 37 -4.98 -10.39 -0.22
CA PRO A 37 -4.68 -8.98 -0.47
C PRO A 37 -4.74 -8.70 -1.97
N LEU A 38 -5.44 -7.63 -2.34
CA LEU A 38 -5.56 -7.21 -3.73
C LEU A 38 -4.20 -6.73 -4.23
N ASP A 39 -3.59 -7.48 -5.15
CA ASP A 39 -2.32 -7.14 -5.77
C ASP A 39 -2.52 -6.17 -6.94
N LEU A 40 -2.40 -4.88 -6.65
CA LEU A 40 -2.53 -3.78 -7.61
C LEU A 40 -1.47 -3.83 -8.73
N SER A 41 -0.35 -4.56 -8.55
CA SER A 41 0.70 -4.68 -9.57
C SER A 41 0.30 -5.54 -10.77
N THR A 42 -0.73 -6.38 -10.61
CA THR A 42 -1.30 -7.21 -11.69
C THR A 42 -2.39 -6.50 -12.49
N VAL A 43 -2.87 -5.34 -12.04
CA VAL A 43 -3.86 -4.54 -12.76
C VAL A 43 -3.17 -3.71 -13.83
N LYS A 44 -3.08 -4.29 -15.03
CA LYS A 44 -2.60 -3.56 -16.21
C LYS A 44 -3.78 -2.81 -16.83
N VAL A 45 -3.88 -1.51 -16.52
CA VAL A 45 -4.87 -0.63 -17.16
C VAL A 45 -4.35 -0.29 -18.56
N GLU A 46 -4.77 -1.08 -19.55
CA GLU A 46 -4.51 -0.78 -20.95
C GLU A 46 -5.68 0.03 -21.50
N PHE A 47 -5.41 1.31 -21.81
CA PHE A 47 -6.37 2.18 -22.49
C PHE A 47 -6.34 1.90 -23.99
N THR A 48 -7.50 1.74 -24.62
CA THR A 48 -7.58 1.70 -26.08
C THR A 48 -7.23 3.08 -26.67
N PRO A 49 -6.79 3.17 -27.95
CA PRO A 49 -6.53 4.46 -28.60
C PRO A 49 -7.72 5.42 -28.51
N ASP A 50 -8.95 4.91 -28.70
CA ASP A 50 -10.17 5.69 -28.54
C ASP A 50 -10.39 6.16 -27.10
N GLN A 51 -10.04 5.36 -26.09
CA GLN A 51 -10.13 5.76 -24.67
C GLN A 51 -9.09 6.82 -24.29
N GLN A 52 -7.90 6.78 -24.92
CA GLN A 52 -6.88 7.82 -24.76
C GLN A 52 -7.31 9.14 -25.40
N GLU A 53 -7.90 9.10 -26.59
CA GLU A 53 -8.47 10.29 -27.24
C GLU A 53 -9.69 10.83 -26.47
N ASP A 54 -10.56 9.97 -25.96
CA ASP A 54 -11.70 10.39 -25.14
C ASP A 54 -11.27 11.00 -23.80
N MET A 55 -10.24 10.44 -23.15
CA MET A 55 -9.62 11.02 -21.94
C MET A 55 -8.93 12.36 -22.24
N ALA A 56 -8.22 12.48 -23.36
CA ALA A 56 -7.57 13.72 -23.78
C ALA A 56 -8.59 14.81 -24.18
N ALA A 57 -9.75 14.40 -24.72
CA ALA A 57 -10.86 15.28 -25.04
C ALA A 57 -11.75 15.60 -23.83
N LYS A 58 -11.64 14.83 -22.73
CA LYS A 58 -12.48 14.97 -21.55
C LYS A 58 -12.25 16.32 -20.89
N ARG A 59 -13.23 17.21 -21.04
CA ARG A 59 -13.29 18.47 -20.31
C ARG A 59 -13.90 18.22 -18.94
N LEU A 60 -13.25 18.71 -17.90
CA LEU A 60 -13.79 18.74 -16.55
C LEU A 60 -14.58 20.03 -16.36
N GLU A 61 -15.84 19.90 -15.98
CA GLU A 61 -16.64 21.04 -15.54
C GLU A 61 -16.20 21.46 -14.14
N PHE A 62 -16.30 22.76 -13.84
CA PHE A 62 -15.81 23.31 -12.57
C PHE A 62 -16.44 22.63 -11.35
N GLU A 63 -17.74 22.32 -11.40
CA GLU A 63 -18.44 21.61 -10.34
C GLU A 63 -17.93 20.18 -10.13
N ALA A 64 -17.43 19.54 -11.18
CA ALA A 64 -16.80 18.22 -11.09
C ALA A 64 -15.34 18.31 -10.59
N PHE A 65 -14.65 19.43 -10.84
CA PHE A 65 -13.28 19.66 -10.39
C PHE A 65 -13.19 19.92 -8.88
N LEU A 66 -14.13 20.67 -8.30
CA LEU A 66 -14.12 21.01 -6.88
C LEU A 66 -13.99 19.81 -5.92
N PRO A 67 -14.78 18.73 -6.02
CA PRO A 67 -14.64 17.58 -5.14
C PRO A 67 -13.28 16.87 -5.31
N MET A 68 -12.69 16.89 -6.51
CA MET A 68 -11.35 16.35 -6.75
C MET A 68 -10.30 17.18 -6.02
N LEU A 69 -10.37 18.51 -6.13
CA LEU A 69 -9.47 19.40 -5.41
C LEU A 69 -9.63 19.27 -3.90
N GLN A 70 -10.86 19.20 -3.38
CA GLN A 70 -11.12 19.00 -1.95
C GLN A 70 -10.53 17.69 -1.43
N HIS A 71 -10.57 16.63 -2.21
CA HIS A 71 -9.94 15.36 -1.84
C HIS A 71 -8.42 15.53 -1.72
N ILE A 72 -7.79 16.16 -2.72
CA ILE A 72 -6.34 16.40 -2.74
C ILE A 72 -5.92 17.32 -1.59
N VAL A 73 -6.67 18.37 -1.30
CA VAL A 73 -6.35 19.34 -0.22
C VAL A 73 -6.49 18.71 1.16
N ASN A 74 -7.47 17.84 1.37
CA ASN A 74 -7.73 17.20 2.66
C ASN A 74 -7.06 15.83 2.81
N ASP A 75 -6.21 15.42 1.86
CA ASP A 75 -5.51 14.14 1.94
C ASP A 75 -4.58 14.13 3.18
N PRO A 76 -4.79 13.22 4.13
CA PRO A 76 -3.94 13.11 5.32
C PRO A 76 -2.51 12.64 5.00
N ASN A 77 -2.25 12.14 3.79
CA ASN A 77 -0.93 11.66 3.35
C ASN A 77 -0.12 12.72 2.60
N LYS A 78 -0.43 14.01 2.76
CA LYS A 78 0.45 15.07 2.26
C LYS A 78 1.79 15.01 2.98
N GLY A 79 2.88 15.00 2.22
CA GLY A 79 4.23 15.08 2.77
C GLY A 79 4.42 16.37 3.57
N THR A 80 5.00 16.23 4.75
CA THR A 80 5.36 17.33 5.63
C THR A 80 6.78 17.82 5.35
N PHE A 81 7.14 18.97 5.92
CA PHE A 81 8.51 19.49 5.81
C PHE A 81 9.56 18.47 6.25
N ASP A 82 9.33 17.81 7.39
CA ASP A 82 10.25 16.82 7.95
C ASP A 82 10.40 15.61 7.02
N ASP A 83 9.31 15.15 6.39
CA ASP A 83 9.36 14.03 5.43
C ASP A 83 10.29 14.34 4.23
N TYR A 84 10.22 15.55 3.70
CA TYR A 84 11.06 15.97 2.57
C TYR A 84 12.53 16.17 2.99
N VAL A 85 12.76 16.75 4.16
CA VAL A 85 14.12 16.96 4.70
C VAL A 85 14.81 15.63 4.99
N GLU A 86 14.12 14.68 5.64
CA GLU A 86 14.67 13.34 5.88
C GLU A 86 14.91 12.57 4.57
N GLY A 87 14.04 12.73 3.57
CA GLY A 87 14.24 12.16 2.25
C GLY A 87 15.51 12.66 1.55
N LEU A 88 15.80 13.96 1.66
CA LEU A 88 16.99 14.57 1.07
C LEU A 88 18.27 14.32 1.87
N ARG A 89 18.16 14.11 3.20
CA ARG A 89 19.30 13.78 4.06
C ARG A 89 20.05 12.52 3.64
N VAL A 90 19.41 11.60 2.92
CA VAL A 90 20.06 10.39 2.37
C VAL A 90 21.21 10.74 1.40
N PHE A 91 21.17 11.92 0.78
CA PHE A 91 22.20 12.41 -0.13
C PHE A 91 23.30 13.21 0.58
N ASP A 92 23.08 13.63 1.82
CA ASP A 92 24.05 14.35 2.64
C ASP A 92 25.03 13.37 3.30
N LYS A 93 26.09 13.02 2.56
CA LYS A 93 27.12 12.09 3.03
C LYS A 93 27.95 12.64 4.19
N GLU A 94 28.04 13.97 4.31
CA GLU A 94 28.91 14.64 5.27
C GLU A 94 28.16 15.09 6.54
N GLY A 95 26.82 15.05 6.51
CA GLY A 95 25.97 15.49 7.62
C GLY A 95 26.00 16.99 7.85
N ASN A 96 26.29 17.78 6.80
CA ASN A 96 26.47 19.23 6.89
C ASN A 96 25.21 20.02 6.51
N GLY A 97 24.12 19.34 6.16
CA GLY A 97 22.86 19.97 5.74
C GLY A 97 22.84 20.41 4.28
N THR A 98 23.74 19.90 3.43
CA THR A 98 23.79 20.22 2.01
C THR A 98 23.81 18.98 1.09
N VAL A 99 23.40 19.19 -0.15
CA VAL A 99 23.50 18.22 -1.24
C VAL A 99 24.15 18.90 -2.44
N MET A 100 24.92 18.16 -3.23
CA MET A 100 25.47 18.71 -4.47
C MET A 100 24.33 19.00 -5.46
N GLY A 101 24.33 20.20 -6.05
CA GLY A 101 23.32 20.59 -7.04
C GLY A 101 23.24 19.61 -8.21
N ALA A 102 24.39 19.11 -8.67
CA ALA A 102 24.47 18.08 -9.70
C ALA A 102 23.78 16.76 -9.31
N GLU A 103 23.94 16.30 -8.06
CA GLU A 103 23.28 15.08 -7.58
C GLU A 103 21.77 15.28 -7.51
N LEU A 104 21.32 16.43 -6.99
CA LEU A 104 19.89 16.74 -6.89
C LEU A 104 19.21 16.85 -8.26
N ARG A 105 19.88 17.44 -9.28
CA ARG A 105 19.38 17.48 -10.66
C ARG A 105 19.13 16.07 -11.22
N ILE A 106 20.08 15.16 -11.01
CA ILE A 106 19.95 13.78 -11.47
C ILE A 106 18.78 13.09 -10.77
N VAL A 107 18.65 13.28 -9.45
CA VAL A 107 17.56 12.70 -8.66
C VAL A 107 16.20 13.15 -9.20
N LEU A 108 15.99 14.45 -9.38
CA LEU A 108 14.71 15.02 -9.87
C LEU A 108 14.38 14.61 -11.32
N GLY A 109 15.40 14.34 -12.15
CA GLY A 109 15.20 13.87 -13.52
C GLY A 109 15.00 12.36 -13.67
N THR A 110 15.32 11.57 -12.64
CA THR A 110 15.38 10.09 -12.77
C THR A 110 14.49 9.33 -11.80
N LEU A 111 14.25 9.84 -10.58
CA LEU A 111 13.51 9.15 -9.53
C LEU A 111 12.09 9.71 -9.41
N GLY A 112 11.11 8.81 -9.25
CA GLY A 112 9.70 9.18 -9.08
C GLY A 112 9.08 9.78 -10.34
N GLU A 113 8.32 10.86 -10.15
CA GLU A 113 7.77 11.66 -11.25
C GLU A 113 8.88 12.54 -11.84
N LYS A 114 9.29 12.19 -13.06
CA LYS A 114 10.45 12.80 -13.70
C LYS A 114 10.14 14.20 -14.17
N MET A 115 10.93 15.17 -13.70
CA MET A 115 10.87 16.54 -14.18
C MET A 115 11.70 16.69 -15.47
N THR A 116 11.28 17.61 -16.33
CA THR A 116 12.07 18.03 -17.50
C THR A 116 13.25 18.91 -17.07
N GLU A 117 14.30 18.99 -17.89
CA GLU A 117 15.46 19.85 -17.60
C GLU A 117 15.05 21.31 -17.36
N ALA A 118 14.08 21.82 -18.11
CA ALA A 118 13.58 23.19 -17.96
C ALA A 118 12.89 23.42 -16.60
N GLU A 119 12.12 22.45 -16.11
CA GLU A 119 11.46 22.54 -14.80
C GLU A 119 12.49 22.44 -13.67
N ILE A 120 13.50 21.59 -13.82
CA ILE A 120 14.60 21.45 -12.85
C ILE A 120 15.41 22.75 -12.79
N ASP A 121 15.75 23.34 -13.94
CA ASP A 121 16.48 24.61 -14.00
C ASP A 121 15.71 25.75 -13.32
N ALA A 122 14.40 25.83 -13.54
CA ALA A 122 13.55 26.80 -12.88
C ALA A 122 13.50 26.60 -11.36
N LEU A 123 13.42 25.34 -10.91
CA LEU A 123 13.38 25.00 -9.48
C LEU A 123 14.72 25.29 -8.78
N MET A 124 15.84 25.06 -9.46
CA MET A 124 17.20 25.18 -8.92
C MET A 124 17.73 26.63 -8.96
N GLN A 125 17.03 27.54 -9.62
CA GLN A 125 17.48 28.91 -9.81
C GLN A 125 17.69 29.63 -8.47
N GLY A 126 18.93 30.02 -8.19
CA GLY A 126 19.30 30.75 -6.96
C GLY A 126 19.33 29.92 -5.68
N GLN A 127 19.22 28.59 -5.78
CA GLN A 127 19.27 27.67 -4.63
C GLN A 127 20.70 27.16 -4.36
N GLU A 128 21.56 27.22 -5.37
CA GLU A 128 22.93 26.72 -5.36
C GLU A 128 23.92 27.82 -4.94
N ASP A 129 24.83 27.50 -4.03
CA ASP A 129 25.89 28.39 -3.57
C ASP A 129 27.10 28.42 -4.54
N GLU A 130 28.13 29.21 -4.20
CA GLU A 130 29.35 29.34 -5.02
C GLU A 130 30.12 28.01 -5.19
N ASN A 131 29.86 27.02 -4.34
CA ASN A 131 30.51 25.71 -4.35
C ASN A 131 29.68 24.65 -5.09
N GLY A 132 28.52 25.01 -5.63
CA GLY A 132 27.63 24.05 -6.27
C GLY A 132 26.82 23.22 -5.27
N SER A 133 26.65 23.72 -4.04
CA SER A 133 25.95 23.03 -2.96
C SER A 133 24.61 23.70 -2.65
N ILE A 134 23.63 22.89 -2.27
CA ILE A 134 22.28 23.33 -1.94
C ILE A 134 21.98 22.98 -0.50
N ASN A 135 21.60 23.96 0.30
CA ASN A 135 21.03 23.71 1.62
C ASN A 135 19.60 23.18 1.45
N PHE A 136 19.40 21.88 1.68
CA PHE A 136 18.12 21.25 1.37
C PHE A 136 16.99 21.67 2.31
N GLU A 137 17.26 22.08 3.54
CA GLU A 137 16.22 22.61 4.44
C GLU A 137 15.68 23.95 3.92
N ALA A 138 16.57 24.85 3.50
CA ALA A 138 16.18 26.13 2.88
C ALA A 138 15.45 25.90 1.55
N PHE A 139 15.92 24.95 0.75
CA PHE A 139 15.30 24.56 -0.52
C PHE A 139 13.87 24.04 -0.33
N VAL A 140 13.65 23.08 0.58
CA VAL A 140 12.32 22.54 0.88
C VAL A 140 11.40 23.65 1.40
N LYS A 141 11.92 24.52 2.29
CA LYS A 141 11.15 25.65 2.80
C LYS A 141 10.74 26.62 1.70
N HIS A 142 11.63 26.87 0.73
CA HIS A 142 11.32 27.69 -0.43
C HIS A 142 10.17 27.07 -1.23
N ILE A 143 10.26 25.78 -1.57
CA ILE A 143 9.25 25.06 -2.35
C ILE A 143 7.88 25.07 -1.64
N MET A 144 7.86 24.79 -0.33
CA MET A 144 6.61 24.72 0.44
C MET A 144 5.99 26.10 0.75
N SER A 145 6.71 27.19 0.49
CA SER A 145 6.23 28.56 0.71
C SER A 145 5.63 29.20 -0.53
N ILE A 146 5.72 28.55 -1.69
CA ILE A 146 5.11 28.99 -2.95
C ILE A 146 3.63 28.58 -2.95
#